data_AF-A0A9X0DD25-F1
#
_entry.id   AF-A0A9X0DD25-F1
#
_cell.length_a   1.000
_cell.length_b   1.000
_cell.length_c   1.000
_cell.angle_alpha   90.00
_cell.angle_beta   90.00
_cell.angle_gamma   90.00
#
_symmetry.space_group_name_H-M   'P 1'
#
loop_
_entity.id
_entity.type
_entity.pdbx_description
1 polymer ?
#
loop_
_entity_poly.entity_id
_entity_poly.type
_entity_poly.pdbx_seq_one_letter_code
_entity_poly.pdbx_strand_id
1 'polypeptide(L)'
;MEKLAEMGFTERDINEVLTVQIETTGSPFSTYAELVSALLQRQQARAAGCESFPQSTPQGDERLPASPPLLTIPQGIAFPRLNEDFRERNCLSAVTSPTSPAPDKSSLRRTLSAPASRSSESDESLEERLERMQEERRCKICMDAELGVVFLPCGHLSCCAVCADGVEVCPMCRTPIREKIRTYLS
;
A
#
# COMPACT_ATOMS: atom_id res chain seq x y z
N MET A 1 -9.22 -19.81 8.17
CA MET A 1 -8.57 -19.60 9.48
C MET A 1 -7.11 -19.19 9.32
N GLU A 2 -6.34 -19.83 8.43
CA GLU A 2 -4.93 -19.47 8.15
C GLU A 2 -4.71 -17.98 7.80
N LYS A 3 -5.56 -17.42 6.93
CA LYS A 3 -5.57 -15.99 6.58
C LYS A 3 -5.81 -15.03 7.74
N LEU A 4 -6.51 -15.46 8.80
CA LEU A 4 -6.75 -14.63 9.99
C LEU A 4 -5.51 -14.63 10.91
N ALA A 5 -4.82 -15.75 10.99
CA ALA A 5 -3.58 -15.88 11.76
C ALA A 5 -2.44 -15.04 11.16
N GLU A 6 -2.36 -14.94 9.82
CA GLU A 6 -1.43 -14.04 9.12
C GLU A 6 -1.67 -12.56 9.44
N MET A 7 -2.93 -12.17 9.68
CA MET A 7 -3.31 -10.82 10.12
C MET A 7 -3.15 -10.60 11.64
N GLY A 8 -2.56 -11.57 12.35
CA GLY A 8 -2.29 -11.50 13.79
C GLY A 8 -3.48 -11.84 14.69
N PHE A 9 -4.59 -12.35 14.14
CA PHE A 9 -5.71 -12.84 14.95
C PHE A 9 -5.43 -14.23 15.46
N THR A 10 -5.46 -14.40 16.78
CA THR A 10 -5.32 -15.71 17.40
C THR A 10 -6.63 -16.49 17.32
N GLU A 11 -6.55 -17.81 17.48
CA GLU A 11 -7.74 -18.65 17.58
C GLU A 11 -8.65 -18.21 18.75
N ARG A 12 -8.07 -17.66 19.82
CA ARG A 12 -8.81 -17.08 20.94
C ARG A 12 -9.64 -15.88 20.49
N ASP A 13 -9.11 -14.99 19.67
CA ASP A 13 -9.82 -13.81 19.17
C ASP A 13 -11.00 -14.21 18.28
N ILE A 14 -10.78 -15.21 17.42
CA ILE A 14 -11.81 -15.72 16.50
C ILE A 14 -12.95 -16.36 17.27
N ASN A 15 -12.65 -17.22 18.24
CA ASN A 15 -13.66 -17.83 19.09
C ASN A 15 -14.41 -16.79 19.92
N GLU A 16 -13.72 -15.81 20.48
CA GLU A 16 -14.34 -14.75 21.29
C GLU A 16 -15.36 -13.94 20.47
N VAL A 17 -15.03 -13.60 19.22
CA VAL A 17 -15.95 -12.87 18.33
C VAL A 17 -17.11 -13.76 17.85
N LEU A 18 -16.86 -15.05 17.60
CA LEU A 18 -17.92 -16.01 17.27
C LEU A 18 -18.91 -16.24 18.42
N THR A 19 -18.41 -16.37 19.65
CA THR A 19 -19.25 -16.54 20.84
C THR A 19 -20.16 -15.32 21.02
N VAL A 20 -19.59 -14.11 20.97
CA VAL A 20 -20.38 -12.87 21.09
C VAL A 20 -21.44 -12.76 19.99
N GLN A 21 -21.11 -13.17 18.76
CA GLN A 21 -22.06 -13.15 17.66
C GLN A 21 -23.23 -14.12 17.90
N ILE A 22 -22.95 -15.36 18.31
CA ILE A 22 -23.98 -16.36 18.58
C ILE A 22 -24.89 -15.90 19.74
N GLU A 23 -24.33 -15.29 20.77
CA GLU A 23 -25.10 -14.73 21.89
C GLU A 23 -25.99 -13.55 21.48
N THR A 24 -25.52 -12.71 20.54
CA THR A 24 -26.23 -11.49 20.15
C THR A 24 -27.27 -11.73 19.05
N THR A 25 -26.94 -12.52 18.03
CA THR A 25 -27.79 -12.71 16.85
C THR A 25 -28.39 -14.11 16.76
N GLY A 26 -27.98 -15.06 17.62
CA GLY A 26 -28.48 -16.43 17.62
C GLY A 26 -27.92 -17.31 16.49
N SER A 27 -26.98 -16.81 15.69
CA SER A 27 -26.36 -17.52 14.57
C SER A 27 -24.92 -17.06 14.36
N PRO A 28 -24.01 -17.91 13.82
CA PRO A 28 -22.66 -17.50 13.49
C PRO A 28 -22.63 -16.51 12.30
N PHE A 29 -21.46 -15.94 12.01
CA PHE A 29 -21.27 -15.11 10.82
C PHE A 29 -21.57 -15.88 9.55
N SER A 30 -22.29 -15.23 8.63
CA SER A 30 -22.70 -15.83 7.37
C SER A 30 -21.62 -15.76 6.30
N THR A 31 -20.71 -14.80 6.43
CA THR A 31 -19.58 -14.62 5.52
C THR A 31 -18.26 -14.41 6.27
N TYR A 32 -17.17 -14.80 5.61
CA TYR A 32 -15.82 -14.54 6.12
C TYR A 32 -15.55 -13.03 6.29
N ALA A 33 -16.11 -12.18 5.43
CA ALA A 33 -15.95 -10.73 5.50
C ALA A 33 -16.55 -10.13 6.78
N GLU A 34 -17.72 -10.62 7.22
CA GLU A 34 -18.34 -10.21 8.49
C GLU A 34 -17.47 -10.60 9.69
N LEU A 35 -16.95 -11.84 9.70
CA LEU A 35 -16.04 -12.32 10.74
C LEU A 35 -14.75 -11.48 10.80
N VAL A 36 -14.13 -11.19 9.66
CA VAL A 36 -12.93 -10.34 9.57
C VAL A 36 -13.22 -8.92 10.07
N SER A 37 -14.36 -8.35 9.69
CA SER A 37 -14.76 -6.99 10.09
C SER A 37 -14.93 -6.89 11.61
N ALA A 38 -15.60 -7.88 12.21
CA ALA A 38 -15.78 -7.93 13.67
C ALA A 38 -14.45 -8.13 14.42
N LEU A 39 -13.53 -8.93 13.87
CA LEU A 39 -12.18 -9.10 14.42
C LEU A 39 -11.35 -7.81 14.37
N LEU A 40 -11.36 -7.11 13.23
CA LEU A 40 -10.67 -5.82 13.06
C LEU A 40 -11.23 -4.75 14.01
N GLN A 41 -12.56 -4.68 14.17
CA GLN A 41 -13.21 -3.74 15.08
C GLN A 41 -12.76 -3.96 16.54
N ARG A 42 -12.60 -5.22 16.97
CA ARG A 42 -12.10 -5.57 18.31
C ARG A 42 -10.61 -5.23 18.49
N GLN A 43 -9.80 -5.39 17.43
CA GLN A 43 -8.39 -4.99 17.45
C GLN A 43 -8.23 -3.48 17.59
N GLN A 44 -9.08 -2.70 16.89
CA GLN A 44 -9.11 -1.25 17.00
C GLN A 44 -9.59 -0.78 18.39
N ALA A 45 -10.57 -1.46 18.98
CA ALA A 45 -11.00 -1.19 20.36
C ALA A 45 -9.90 -1.49 21.39
N ARG A 46 -9.12 -2.55 21.18
CA ARG A 46 -7.95 -2.88 22.03
C ARG A 46 -6.79 -1.89 21.86
N ALA A 47 -6.57 -1.39 20.64
CA ALA A 47 -5.58 -0.35 20.38
C ALA A 47 -6.00 1.02 20.95
N ALA A 48 -7.30 1.27 21.08
CA ALA A 48 -7.85 2.52 21.57
C ALA A 48 -7.81 2.68 23.10
N GLY A 49 -7.57 1.62 23.88
CA GLY A 49 -7.20 1.71 25.30
C GLY A 49 -8.03 2.68 26.16
N CYS A 50 -9.34 2.81 25.94
CA CYS A 50 -10.23 3.52 26.86
C CYS A 50 -11.44 2.64 27.22
N GLU A 51 -11.42 2.11 28.44
CA GLU A 51 -12.61 1.56 29.07
C GLU A 51 -13.44 2.72 29.65
N SER A 52 -14.67 2.90 29.18
CA SER A 52 -15.91 2.90 29.99
C SER A 52 -17.06 3.71 29.38
N PHE A 53 -18.09 2.95 28.99
CA PHE A 53 -19.54 3.16 29.15
C PHE A 53 -20.30 4.36 28.50
N PRO A 54 -21.58 4.16 28.13
CA PRO A 54 -22.36 5.05 27.27
C PRO A 54 -23.12 6.10 28.08
N GLN A 55 -23.32 7.28 27.51
CA GLN A 55 -24.32 8.23 28.01
C GLN A 55 -25.08 8.90 26.88
N SER A 56 -26.38 8.69 26.91
CA SER A 56 -27.43 9.29 26.12
C SER A 56 -27.69 10.76 26.48
N THR A 57 -27.72 11.60 25.43
CA THR A 57 -28.59 12.78 25.13
C THR A 57 -28.62 14.00 26.09
N PRO A 58 -29.19 15.18 25.71
CA PRO A 58 -29.41 15.85 24.41
C PRO A 58 -29.02 17.36 24.36
N GLN A 59 -29.10 17.95 23.15
CA GLN A 59 -29.43 19.37 22.79
C GLN A 59 -28.54 20.56 23.20
N GLY A 60 -28.28 21.43 22.22
CA GLY A 60 -27.87 22.82 22.42
C GLY A 60 -27.27 23.47 21.17
N ASP A 61 -28.09 24.18 20.39
CA ASP A 61 -27.72 25.15 19.36
C ASP A 61 -26.66 26.17 19.82
N GLU A 62 -25.67 26.49 18.98
CA GLU A 62 -25.45 27.86 18.44
C GLU A 62 -24.09 28.04 17.71
N ARG A 63 -24.22 28.53 16.47
CA ARG A 63 -23.39 29.51 15.73
C ARG A 63 -21.90 29.26 15.43
N LEU A 64 -21.68 29.04 14.13
CA LEU A 64 -20.77 29.67 13.14
C LEU A 64 -19.35 30.19 13.52
N PRO A 65 -18.41 30.10 12.55
CA PRO A 65 -16.97 30.03 12.81
C PRO A 65 -16.29 31.40 12.89
N ALA A 66 -15.35 31.53 13.83
CA ALA A 66 -14.35 32.58 13.81
C ALA A 66 -13.22 32.22 12.83
N SER A 67 -12.87 33.18 11.97
CA SER A 67 -11.82 33.17 10.96
C SER A 67 -10.43 32.74 11.48
N PRO A 68 -9.58 32.10 10.65
CA PRO A 68 -8.22 31.73 11.04
C PRO A 68 -7.29 32.95 11.13
N PRO A 69 -6.29 32.96 12.03
CA PRO A 69 -5.31 34.04 12.11
C PRO A 69 -4.34 33.96 10.93
N LEU A 70 -3.95 35.12 10.40
CA LEU A 70 -2.92 35.25 9.37
C LEU A 70 -1.55 34.85 9.95
N LEU A 71 -0.82 33.98 9.24
CA LEU A 71 0.57 33.67 9.53
C LEU A 71 1.47 34.75 8.91
N THR A 72 2.05 35.59 9.76
CA THR A 72 3.10 36.54 9.40
C THR A 72 4.40 35.80 9.07
N ILE A 73 4.93 36.01 7.86
CA ILE A 73 6.23 35.49 7.42
C ILE A 73 7.35 36.38 7.98
N PRO A 74 8.35 35.87 8.71
CA PRO A 74 9.57 36.63 8.99
C PRO A 74 10.48 36.61 7.76
N GLN A 75 10.77 37.80 7.23
CA GLN A 75 11.85 38.02 6.28
C GLN A 75 13.21 37.79 6.96
N GLY A 76 14.11 37.06 6.30
CA GLY A 76 15.54 37.13 6.55
C GLY A 76 16.17 35.91 7.19
N ILE A 77 16.54 34.91 6.37
CA ILE A 77 17.66 34.02 6.69
C ILE A 77 18.48 33.83 5.41
N ALA A 78 19.76 34.15 5.49
CA ALA A 78 20.72 34.12 4.40
C ALA A 78 21.01 32.68 3.93
N PHE A 79 21.03 32.49 2.61
CA PHE A 79 21.51 31.28 1.95
C PHE A 79 23.03 31.10 2.15
N PRO A 80 23.54 29.95 2.63
CA PRO A 80 24.94 29.61 2.49
C PRO A 80 25.24 29.17 1.05
N ARG A 81 26.37 29.66 0.56
CA ARG A 81 26.85 29.60 -0.82
C ARG A 81 27.13 28.19 -1.33
N LEU A 82 26.86 28.03 -2.64
CA LEU A 82 27.39 26.95 -3.49
C LEU A 82 28.91 26.91 -3.39
N ASN A 83 29.46 25.73 -3.08
CA ASN A 83 30.87 25.41 -3.30
C ASN A 83 31.00 24.59 -4.59
N GLU A 84 31.66 25.19 -5.57
CA GLU A 84 32.14 24.54 -6.79
C GLU A 84 33.36 23.67 -6.47
N ASP A 85 33.21 22.33 -6.52
CA ASP A 85 34.32 21.38 -6.64
C ASP A 85 33.83 20.02 -7.16
N PHE A 86 33.05 20.02 -8.26
CA PHE A 86 32.71 18.79 -8.99
C PHE A 86 33.60 18.64 -10.23
N ARG A 87 34.91 18.57 -10.01
CA ARG A 87 35.86 18.25 -11.08
C ARG A 87 36.78 17.11 -10.66
N GLU A 88 36.70 16.04 -11.44
CA GLU A 88 37.70 14.99 -11.58
C GLU A 88 37.87 14.02 -10.40
N ARG A 89 37.12 12.91 -10.46
CA ARG A 89 37.67 11.57 -10.13
C ARG A 89 37.21 10.56 -11.18
N ASN A 90 37.97 10.54 -12.27
CA ASN A 90 38.12 9.41 -13.17
C ASN A 90 38.87 8.29 -12.41
N CYS A 91 38.25 7.12 -12.24
CA CYS A 91 38.90 5.92 -11.69
C CYS A 91 38.50 4.66 -12.48
N LEU A 92 38.86 4.60 -13.76
CA LEU A 92 38.99 3.32 -14.46
C LEU A 92 40.25 2.59 -13.95
N SER A 93 40.09 1.68 -12.98
CA SER A 93 40.92 0.46 -12.80
C SER A 93 40.78 -0.10 -11.38
N ALA A 94 40.15 -1.28 -11.25
CA ALA A 94 40.59 -2.35 -10.34
C ALA A 94 39.62 -3.53 -10.47
N VAL A 95 39.89 -4.38 -11.45
CA VAL A 95 39.59 -5.81 -11.34
C VAL A 95 40.35 -6.36 -10.14
N THR A 96 39.66 -6.94 -9.16
CA THR A 96 40.09 -8.11 -8.38
C THR A 96 38.92 -8.60 -7.53
N SER A 97 38.49 -9.83 -7.77
CA SER A 97 37.51 -10.58 -6.99
C SER A 97 37.90 -10.71 -5.51
N PRO A 98 36.92 -10.85 -4.60
CA PRO A 98 37.10 -11.61 -3.38
C PRO A 98 36.40 -12.97 -3.51
N THR A 99 37.20 -14.00 -3.74
CA THR A 99 36.88 -15.38 -3.36
C THR A 99 36.79 -15.45 -1.84
N SER A 100 35.69 -15.98 -1.31
CA SER A 100 35.61 -16.49 0.06
C SER A 100 34.63 -17.66 0.16
N PRO A 101 34.85 -18.56 1.14
CA PRO A 101 34.78 -20.01 0.93
C PRO A 101 33.38 -20.58 1.13
N ALA A 102 33.16 -21.74 0.52
CA ALA A 102 31.94 -22.55 0.66
C ALA A 102 31.71 -23.00 2.12
N PRO A 103 30.48 -22.91 2.64
CA PRO A 103 30.10 -23.57 3.88
C PRO A 103 29.85 -25.08 3.68
N ASP A 104 30.31 -25.82 4.68
CA ASP A 104 30.38 -27.27 4.83
C ASP A 104 29.02 -27.99 4.68
N LYS A 105 29.05 -29.16 4.04
CA LYS A 105 27.90 -30.02 3.70
C LYS A 105 27.72 -31.13 4.74
N SER A 106 27.60 -30.80 6.02
CA SER A 106 27.16 -31.80 6.99
C SER A 106 26.61 -31.16 8.25
N SER A 107 25.30 -30.88 8.28
CA SER A 107 24.42 -31.04 9.45
C SER A 107 23.12 -30.26 9.28
N LEU A 108 22.18 -30.76 8.46
CA LEU A 108 20.74 -30.49 8.65
C LEU A 108 19.96 -31.68 8.12
N ARG A 109 19.91 -32.77 8.89
CA ARG A 109 18.77 -33.69 8.82
C ARG A 109 17.61 -32.98 9.52
N ARG A 110 16.73 -32.34 8.76
CA ARG A 110 15.42 -31.90 9.25
C ARG A 110 14.36 -32.43 8.30
N THR A 111 13.55 -33.34 8.82
CA THR A 111 12.39 -33.94 8.16
C THR A 111 11.43 -32.85 7.71
N LEU A 112 11.37 -32.61 6.40
CA LEU A 112 10.39 -31.75 5.75
C LEU A 112 9.20 -32.62 5.32
N SER A 113 8.19 -32.71 6.18
CA SER A 113 6.82 -33.01 5.76
C SER A 113 6.07 -31.67 5.72
N ALA A 114 6.29 -30.93 4.63
CA ALA A 114 5.50 -29.76 4.30
C ALA A 114 4.15 -30.22 3.72
N PRO A 115 2.99 -29.78 4.23
CA PRO A 115 1.75 -29.86 3.49
C PRO A 115 1.70 -28.69 2.49
N ALA A 116 1.31 -29.03 1.27
CA ALA A 116 1.30 -28.17 0.10
C ALA A 116 0.42 -26.92 0.31
N SER A 117 1.07 -25.75 0.41
CA SER A 117 0.51 -24.52 -0.12
C SER A 117 0.28 -24.74 -1.61
N ARG A 118 -0.97 -25.02 -2.01
CA ARG A 118 -1.42 -24.85 -3.38
C ARG A 118 -1.43 -23.35 -3.68
N SER A 119 -0.26 -22.77 -3.87
CA SER A 119 -0.13 -21.74 -4.87
C SER A 119 -0.55 -22.43 -6.17
N SER A 120 -1.63 -21.97 -6.79
CA SER A 120 -1.78 -22.17 -8.22
C SER A 120 -0.78 -21.23 -8.91
N GLU A 121 0.50 -21.40 -8.60
CA GLU A 121 1.58 -21.08 -9.52
C GLU A 121 1.41 -22.12 -10.61
N SER A 122 0.49 -21.78 -11.52
CA SER A 122 0.48 -22.39 -12.83
C SER A 122 1.89 -22.20 -13.39
N ASP A 123 2.31 -23.17 -14.17
CA ASP A 123 3.55 -23.19 -14.94
C ASP A 123 3.48 -22.06 -15.99
N GLU A 124 3.45 -20.81 -15.52
CA GLU A 124 3.37 -19.59 -16.32
C GLU A 124 4.74 -19.44 -16.97
N SER A 125 4.78 -19.45 -18.30
CA SER A 125 6.04 -19.36 -19.02
C SER A 125 6.74 -18.04 -18.68
N LEU A 126 8.08 -18.01 -18.76
CA LEU A 126 8.82 -16.76 -18.57
C LEU A 126 8.32 -15.66 -19.52
N GLU A 127 7.95 -16.03 -20.74
CA GLU A 127 7.37 -15.14 -21.73
C GLU A 127 6.03 -14.55 -21.27
N GLU A 128 5.12 -15.38 -20.76
CA GLU A 128 3.80 -14.93 -20.26
C GLU A 128 3.96 -14.00 -19.05
N ARG A 129 4.93 -14.30 -18.17
CA ARG A 129 5.24 -13.45 -17.03
C ARG A 129 5.75 -12.07 -17.46
N LEU A 130 6.61 -12.02 -18.49
CA LEU A 130 7.14 -10.78 -19.06
C LEU A 130 6.03 -9.97 -19.74
N GLU A 131 5.19 -10.62 -20.53
CA GLU A 131 4.05 -9.97 -21.19
C GLU A 131 3.10 -9.34 -20.17
N ARG A 132 2.79 -10.06 -19.08
CA ARG A 132 1.94 -9.53 -18.00
C ARG A 132 2.55 -8.30 -17.34
N MET A 133 3.86 -8.31 -17.08
CA MET A 133 4.57 -7.14 -16.51
C MET A 133 4.57 -5.94 -17.47
N GLN A 134 4.73 -6.18 -18.77
CA GLN A 134 4.65 -5.13 -19.79
C GLN A 134 3.22 -4.58 -19.90
N GLU A 135 2.21 -5.46 -19.88
CA GLU A 135 0.80 -5.08 -19.89
C GLU A 135 0.46 -4.20 -18.70
N GLU A 136 0.91 -4.52 -17.50
CA GLU A 136 0.70 -3.66 -16.31
C GLU A 136 1.20 -2.22 -16.51
N ARG A 137 2.27 -2.05 -17.29
CA ARG A 137 2.90 -0.75 -17.59
C ARG A 137 2.44 -0.12 -18.91
N ARG A 138 1.48 -0.71 -19.61
CA ARG A 138 0.92 -0.18 -20.86
C ARG A 138 -0.26 0.75 -20.63
N CYS A 139 -0.35 1.79 -21.46
CA CYS A 139 -1.45 2.74 -21.47
C CYS A 139 -2.79 2.02 -21.69
N LYS A 140 -3.75 2.29 -20.81
CA LYS A 140 -5.08 1.65 -20.86
C LYS A 140 -6.04 2.24 -21.88
N ILE A 141 -5.60 3.27 -22.61
CA ILE A 141 -6.37 3.95 -23.66
C ILE A 141 -5.92 3.47 -25.04
N CYS A 142 -4.64 3.69 -25.40
CA CYS A 142 -4.14 3.25 -26.70
C CYS A 142 -3.68 1.79 -26.73
N MET A 143 -3.41 1.18 -25.57
CA MET A 143 -2.84 -0.17 -25.50
C MET A 143 -1.60 -0.30 -26.38
N ASP A 144 -0.68 0.66 -26.31
CA ASP A 144 0.53 0.67 -27.12
C ASP A 144 1.70 1.22 -26.30
N ALA A 145 1.71 2.55 -26.09
CA ALA A 145 2.75 3.22 -25.32
C ALA A 145 2.69 2.94 -23.81
N GLU A 146 3.84 3.08 -23.15
CA GLU A 146 3.95 2.96 -21.69
C GLU A 146 3.22 4.08 -20.93
N LEU A 147 2.87 3.79 -19.68
CA LEU A 147 2.33 4.75 -18.73
C LEU A 147 3.33 5.88 -18.45
N GLY A 148 2.85 7.12 -18.41
CA GLY A 148 3.74 8.28 -18.21
C GLY A 148 3.07 9.54 -17.65
N VAL A 149 1.81 9.48 -17.25
CA VAL A 149 1.09 10.62 -16.68
C VAL A 149 0.28 10.23 -15.45
N VAL A 150 0.50 10.97 -14.36
CA VAL A 150 -0.28 10.90 -13.12
C VAL A 150 -1.33 12.01 -13.12
N PHE A 151 -2.57 11.65 -12.75
CA PHE A 151 -3.68 12.59 -12.66
C PHE A 151 -3.88 13.11 -11.23
N LEU A 152 -3.98 14.43 -11.04
CA LEU A 152 -4.31 15.04 -9.76
C LEU A 152 -5.77 15.49 -9.72
N PRO A 153 -6.46 15.37 -8.56
CA PRO A 153 -5.92 14.99 -7.25
C PRO A 153 -5.89 13.47 -6.95
N CYS A 154 -6.37 12.60 -7.83
CA CYS A 154 -6.57 11.19 -7.49
C CYS A 154 -5.31 10.32 -7.47
N GLY A 155 -4.21 10.76 -8.08
CA GLY A 155 -2.92 10.07 -8.09
C GLY A 155 -2.83 8.86 -9.03
N HIS A 156 -3.85 8.56 -9.85
CA HIS A 156 -3.82 7.38 -10.72
C HIS A 156 -2.92 7.60 -11.95
N LEU A 157 -2.04 6.63 -12.19
CA LEU A 157 -1.22 6.48 -13.39
C LEU A 157 -1.91 5.47 -14.33
N SER A 158 -2.49 5.94 -15.44
CA SER A 158 -3.32 5.07 -16.31
C SER A 158 -3.15 5.25 -17.80
N CYS A 159 -2.46 6.31 -18.26
CA CYS A 159 -2.22 6.50 -19.68
C CYS A 159 -0.83 7.07 -20.00
N CYS A 160 -0.47 6.97 -21.28
CA CYS A 160 0.70 7.62 -21.84
C CYS A 160 0.47 9.13 -21.99
N ALA A 161 1.54 9.87 -22.32
CA ALA A 161 1.48 11.32 -22.47
C ALA A 161 0.55 11.78 -23.61
N VAL A 162 0.46 11.03 -24.70
CA VAL A 162 -0.38 11.39 -25.86
C VAL A 162 -1.86 11.23 -25.53
N CYS A 163 -2.24 10.09 -24.95
CA CYS A 163 -3.62 9.84 -24.57
C CYS A 163 -4.09 10.75 -23.43
N ALA A 164 -3.18 11.25 -22.60
CA ALA A 164 -3.53 12.14 -21.50
C ALA A 164 -4.16 13.45 -21.99
N ASP A 165 -3.81 13.97 -23.16
CA ASP A 165 -4.26 15.28 -23.65
C ASP A 165 -5.79 15.35 -23.82
N GLY A 166 -6.40 14.28 -24.34
CA GLY A 166 -7.85 14.20 -24.61
C GLY A 166 -8.72 13.80 -23.43
N VAL A 167 -8.16 13.68 -22.22
CA VAL A 167 -8.86 13.14 -21.05
C VAL A 167 -9.04 14.23 -19.98
N GLU A 168 -10.28 14.49 -19.59
CA GLU A 168 -10.63 15.45 -18.53
C GLU A 168 -11.04 14.77 -17.21
N VAL A 169 -11.32 13.47 -17.26
CA VAL A 169 -11.77 12.67 -16.12
C VAL A 169 -10.90 11.41 -16.02
N CYS A 170 -10.42 11.09 -14.82
CA CYS A 170 -9.55 9.93 -14.62
C CYS A 170 -10.23 8.62 -15.07
N PRO A 171 -9.62 7.83 -15.98
CA PRO A 171 -10.19 6.56 -16.44
C PRO A 171 -10.37 5.52 -15.34
N MET A 172 -9.58 5.59 -14.27
CA MET A 172 -9.58 4.60 -13.18
C MET A 172 -10.67 4.87 -12.15
N CYS A 173 -10.78 6.11 -11.68
CA CYS A 173 -11.65 6.45 -10.53
C CYS A 173 -12.70 7.51 -10.84
N ARG A 174 -12.76 7.98 -12.10
CA ARG A 174 -13.73 8.98 -12.58
C ARG A 174 -13.68 10.34 -11.87
N THR A 175 -12.60 10.62 -11.14
CA THR A 175 -12.35 11.94 -10.54
C THR A 175 -11.99 12.95 -11.63
N PRO A 176 -12.55 14.18 -11.60
CA PRO A 176 -12.17 15.23 -12.55
C PRO A 176 -10.69 15.60 -12.38
N ILE A 177 -9.99 15.70 -13.50
CA ILE A 177 -8.56 15.97 -13.54
C ILE A 177 -8.34 17.47 -13.45
N ARG A 178 -7.56 17.89 -12.46
CA ARG A 178 -7.14 19.30 -12.29
C ARG A 178 -5.76 19.54 -12.90
N GLU A 179 -4.87 18.56 -12.79
CA GLU A 179 -3.50 18.66 -13.28
C GLU A 179 -3.00 17.29 -13.76
N LYS A 180 -2.11 17.32 -14.75
CA LYS A 180 -1.49 16.16 -15.40
C LYS A 180 0.02 16.26 -15.23
N ILE A 181 0.62 15.35 -14.47
CA ILE A 181 2.07 15.36 -14.21
C ILE A 181 2.73 14.26 -15.03
N ARG A 182 3.71 14.62 -15.87
CA ARG A 182 4.54 13.64 -16.58
C ARG A 182 5.50 12.95 -15.60
N THR A 183 5.56 11.62 -15.68
CA THR A 183 6.41 10.79 -14.83
C THR A 183 7.27 9.85 -15.67
N TYR A 184 8.44 9.50 -15.15
CA TYR A 184 9.38 8.56 -15.75
C TYR A 184 9.57 7.39 -14.79
N LEU A 185 9.34 6.16 -15.26
CA LEU A 185 9.49 4.93 -14.48
C LEU A 185 10.93 4.41 -14.62
N SER A 186 11.55 4.00 -13.50
CA SER A 186 12.91 3.45 -13.44
C SER A 186 12.93 1.93 -13.31
#